data_AF-A0AAE8SI40-F1
#
_entry.id   AF-A0AAE8SI40-F1
#
_cell.length_a   1.000
_cell.length_b   1.000
_cell.length_c   1.000
_cell.angle_alpha   90.00
_cell.angle_beta   90.00
_cell.angle_gamma   90.00
#
_symmetry.space_group_name_H-M   'P 1'
#
loop_
_entity.id
_entity.type
_entity.pdbx_description
1 polymer ?
#
loop_
_entity_poly.entity_id
_entity_poly.type
_entity_poly.pdbx_seq_one_letter_code
_entity_poly.pdbx_strand_id
1 'polypeptide(L)'
;MNLLRHTLRVRTFTNNLHASAPFHGLLQRRYLSESIRVTQARNLNLGMDNHGDLNNSHAGRTAIKLAADPAYSYQSLAIKFDQDDVEIREQYRPFLFDNSPSTDDWISELELSTAIQMVQSEILDKGLNRLRILVLYGSLRSRSYSRLLAYEAARILFRLGCDVRIFDPAGLPQKDDVQHCHPKVQELRELSRWSDGHVWISPEQHGNLTGIFKQQIDWIPLSSGSVRPTQGRTLAIAQVSGGSQSFNSVNSLRMLGRWMRMFAIPNQSSVPKAYTQFTSEPEGSRMLASSNRDRLVDCMEELVKYTIVMRPHFDLFGDRFSEREERRTKEAEGKV
;
A
#
# COMPACT_ATOMS: atom_id res chain seq x y z
N MET A 1 -8.11 36.04 52.31
CA MET A 1 -9.10 35.39 53.19
C MET A 1 -10.09 34.62 52.34
N ASN A 2 -10.07 33.29 52.52
CA ASN A 2 -11.17 32.33 52.37
C ASN A 2 -12.04 32.32 51.11
N LEU A 3 -11.72 31.41 50.18
CA LEU A 3 -12.75 30.62 49.48
C LEU A 3 -13.05 29.37 50.31
N LEU A 4 -14.32 29.20 50.69
CA LEU A 4 -14.84 28.08 51.47
C LEU A 4 -15.17 26.89 50.57
N ARG A 5 -14.78 25.71 51.05
CA ARG A 5 -14.93 24.37 50.47
C ARG A 5 -16.39 23.91 50.48
N HIS A 6 -16.77 23.09 49.50
CA HIS A 6 -17.64 21.95 49.75
C HIS A 6 -17.19 20.72 48.97
N THR A 7 -16.98 19.65 49.73
CA THR A 7 -16.59 18.29 49.36
C THR A 7 -17.79 17.44 48.94
N LEU A 8 -17.61 16.56 47.95
CA LEU A 8 -18.39 15.32 47.83
C LEU A 8 -17.47 14.15 47.41
N ARG A 9 -17.46 13.13 48.26
CA ARG A 9 -16.70 11.87 48.18
C ARG A 9 -17.36 10.91 47.17
N VAL A 10 -16.55 10.23 46.36
CA VAL A 10 -16.89 8.93 45.76
C VAL A 10 -16.09 7.86 46.49
N ARG A 11 -16.76 6.85 47.07
CA ARG A 11 -16.12 5.69 47.70
C ARG A 11 -16.39 4.45 46.85
N THR A 12 -15.29 3.82 46.43
CA THR A 12 -15.14 2.42 46.03
C THR A 12 -15.42 1.48 47.20
N PHE A 13 -15.89 0.26 46.94
CA PHE A 13 -15.72 -0.89 47.85
C PHE A 13 -15.66 -2.21 47.09
N THR A 14 -14.57 -2.94 47.35
CA THR A 14 -14.26 -4.34 47.02
C THR A 14 -14.55 -5.25 48.24
N ASN A 15 -14.37 -6.57 48.06
CA ASN A 15 -14.21 -7.67 49.05
C ASN A 15 -15.51 -8.44 49.43
N ASN A 16 -15.55 -9.77 49.70
CA ASN A 16 -14.52 -10.79 49.94
C ASN A 16 -15.10 -12.23 49.81
N LEU A 17 -14.20 -13.22 49.66
CA LEU A 17 -14.40 -14.69 49.69
C LEU A 17 -14.62 -15.25 51.12
N HIS A 18 -15.36 -16.37 51.24
CA HIS A 18 -15.09 -17.46 52.20
C HIS A 18 -15.79 -18.79 51.79
N ALA A 19 -15.13 -19.91 52.07
CA ALA A 19 -15.48 -21.29 51.69
C ALA A 19 -15.97 -22.15 52.87
N SER A 20 -16.79 -23.20 52.61
CA SER A 20 -16.84 -24.48 53.36
C SER A 20 -17.82 -25.50 52.72
N ALA A 21 -17.39 -26.76 52.54
CA ALA A 21 -18.15 -27.95 52.09
C ALA A 21 -18.64 -28.80 53.33
N PRO A 22 -19.06 -30.09 53.26
CA PRO A 22 -19.69 -30.95 52.21
C PRO A 22 -20.93 -31.75 52.73
N PHE A 23 -21.67 -32.50 51.88
CA PHE A 23 -22.45 -33.69 52.32
C PHE A 23 -22.66 -34.71 51.18
N HIS A 24 -22.52 -35.99 51.51
CA HIS A 24 -22.53 -37.18 50.64
C HIS A 24 -23.84 -37.96 50.86
N GLY A 25 -24.44 -38.56 49.82
CA GLY A 25 -25.66 -39.36 49.97
C GLY A 25 -26.11 -40.09 48.69
N LEU A 26 -25.73 -41.37 48.61
CA LEU A 26 -26.20 -42.47 47.76
C LEU A 26 -27.60 -42.37 47.14
N LEU A 27 -27.73 -42.76 45.85
CA LEU A 27 -28.73 -43.75 45.41
C LEU A 27 -28.46 -44.23 43.97
N GLN A 28 -28.17 -45.53 43.87
CA GLN A 28 -28.03 -46.31 42.65
C GLN A 28 -29.31 -47.16 42.51
N ARG A 29 -30.06 -47.04 41.40
CA ARG A 29 -30.87 -48.16 40.87
C ARG A 29 -31.22 -47.97 39.39
N ARG A 30 -30.92 -49.03 38.65
CA ARG A 30 -31.15 -49.28 37.22
C ARG A 30 -32.65 -49.35 36.90
N TYR A 31 -33.04 -48.89 35.71
CA TYR A 31 -33.94 -49.64 34.83
C TYR A 31 -33.51 -49.42 33.36
N LEU A 32 -33.34 -50.55 32.66
CA LEU A 32 -33.07 -50.70 31.23
C LEU A 32 -34.35 -51.23 30.56
N SER A 33 -34.39 -51.11 29.22
CA SER A 33 -35.43 -51.49 28.24
C SER A 33 -36.55 -50.45 28.08
N GLU A 34 -36.83 -49.91 26.89
CA GLU A 34 -36.96 -50.59 25.61
C GLU A 34 -36.38 -49.81 24.41
N SER A 35 -35.96 -50.58 23.42
CA SER A 35 -35.46 -50.21 22.12
C SER A 35 -36.56 -49.76 21.16
N ILE A 36 -36.40 -48.59 20.53
CA ILE A 36 -36.99 -48.30 19.22
C ILE A 36 -35.83 -48.11 18.25
N ARG A 37 -35.55 -49.16 17.46
CA ARG A 37 -34.71 -49.08 16.27
C ARG A 37 -35.49 -48.36 15.17
N VAL A 38 -35.19 -47.08 14.94
CA VAL A 38 -35.53 -46.43 13.66
C VAL A 38 -34.38 -46.70 12.71
N THR A 39 -34.69 -47.47 11.66
CA THR A 39 -33.81 -47.86 10.57
C THR A 39 -33.36 -46.62 9.79
N GLN A 40 -32.22 -46.04 10.13
CA GLN A 40 -31.57 -45.00 9.34
C GLN A 40 -30.73 -45.68 8.24
N ALA A 41 -31.41 -46.26 7.25
CA ALA A 41 -30.78 -46.79 6.06
C ALA A 41 -31.06 -45.88 4.86
N ARG A 42 -29.97 -45.33 4.32
CA ARG A 42 -29.79 -44.82 2.96
C ARG A 42 -30.54 -43.54 2.59
N ASN A 43 -29.83 -42.43 2.74
CA ASN A 43 -29.61 -41.47 1.64
C ASN A 43 -28.23 -40.83 1.80
N LEU A 44 -27.19 -41.60 1.47
CA LEU A 44 -25.85 -41.10 1.15
C LEU A 44 -25.90 -40.60 -0.29
N ASN A 45 -26.09 -39.29 -0.46
CA ASN A 45 -25.88 -38.44 -1.63
C ASN A 45 -26.98 -37.37 -1.71
N LEU A 46 -27.03 -36.49 -0.71
CA LEU A 46 -27.38 -35.11 -0.99
C LEU A 46 -26.05 -34.44 -1.34
N GLY A 47 -25.74 -34.36 -2.63
CA GLY A 47 -24.72 -33.44 -3.10
C GLY A 47 -25.07 -32.08 -2.52
N MET A 48 -24.21 -31.53 -1.68
CA MET A 48 -24.34 -30.12 -1.34
C MET A 48 -24.17 -29.39 -2.66
N ASP A 49 -25.25 -28.80 -3.17
CA ASP A 49 -25.15 -27.80 -4.21
C ASP A 49 -24.11 -26.79 -3.71
N ASN A 50 -23.03 -26.56 -4.44
CA ASN A 50 -21.89 -25.71 -4.02
C ASN A 50 -22.28 -24.23 -3.71
N HIS A 51 -23.57 -23.92 -3.69
CA HIS A 51 -24.20 -22.71 -3.16
C HIS A 51 -24.15 -22.68 -1.63
N GLY A 52 -23.00 -22.28 -1.06
CA GLY A 52 -22.86 -22.10 0.39
C GLY A 52 -21.43 -21.99 0.90
N ASP A 53 -20.45 -22.27 0.04
CA ASP A 53 -19.04 -21.97 0.30
C ASP A 53 -18.82 -20.45 0.47
N LEU A 54 -18.18 -20.04 1.58
CA LEU A 54 -17.80 -18.64 1.88
C LEU A 54 -16.95 -17.98 0.78
N ASN A 55 -16.16 -18.78 0.06
CA ASN A 55 -15.32 -18.38 -1.06
C ASN A 55 -16.06 -18.43 -2.40
N ASN A 56 -17.31 -18.90 -2.42
CA ASN A 56 -18.18 -18.94 -3.58
C ASN A 56 -17.53 -19.64 -4.80
N SER A 57 -16.82 -20.75 -4.58
CA SER A 57 -15.95 -21.41 -5.58
C SER A 57 -16.70 -21.82 -6.85
N HIS A 58 -18.01 -22.06 -6.77
CA HIS A 58 -18.84 -22.39 -7.94
C HIS A 58 -19.02 -21.20 -8.90
N ALA A 59 -18.88 -19.96 -8.42
CA ALA A 59 -18.90 -18.74 -9.22
C ALA A 59 -17.49 -18.31 -9.68
N GLY A 60 -16.46 -19.09 -9.37
CA GLY A 60 -15.09 -18.83 -9.77
C GLY A 60 -14.93 -18.89 -11.29
N ARG A 61 -14.32 -17.85 -11.87
CA ARG A 61 -13.88 -17.91 -13.27
C ARG A 61 -12.66 -18.82 -13.38
N THR A 62 -12.57 -19.59 -14.45
CA THR A 62 -11.38 -20.41 -14.74
C THR A 62 -10.14 -19.52 -14.78
N ALA A 63 -9.21 -19.73 -13.84
CA ALA A 63 -7.95 -19.03 -13.82
C ALA A 63 -7.03 -19.58 -14.92
N ILE A 64 -6.53 -18.70 -15.79
CA ILE A 64 -5.47 -19.05 -16.74
C ILE A 64 -4.14 -18.94 -16.01
N LYS A 65 -3.42 -20.05 -15.88
CA LYS A 65 -2.06 -20.04 -15.35
C LYS A 65 -1.12 -19.53 -16.45
N LEU A 66 -0.53 -18.37 -16.23
CA LEU A 66 0.56 -17.88 -17.07
C LEU A 66 1.83 -18.64 -16.72
N ALA A 67 2.50 -19.21 -17.72
CA ALA A 67 3.81 -19.82 -17.54
C ALA A 67 4.88 -18.72 -17.55
N ALA A 68 5.75 -18.71 -16.55
CA ALA A 68 6.92 -17.84 -16.53
C ALA A 68 7.83 -18.19 -17.71
N ASP A 69 8.21 -17.19 -18.50
CA ASP A 69 9.16 -17.37 -19.60
C ASP A 69 10.59 -17.44 -19.00
N PRO A 70 11.29 -18.59 -19.14
CA PRO A 70 12.63 -18.76 -18.60
C PRO A 70 13.64 -17.73 -19.12
N ALA A 71 13.41 -17.14 -20.29
CA ALA A 71 14.28 -16.12 -20.86
C ALA A 71 14.37 -14.88 -19.97
N TYR A 72 13.27 -14.52 -19.29
CA TYR A 72 13.18 -13.31 -18.45
C TYR A 72 13.35 -13.60 -16.95
N SER A 73 13.55 -14.86 -16.58
CA SER A 73 13.78 -15.28 -15.20
C SER A 73 15.02 -14.60 -14.60
N TYR A 74 14.86 -14.04 -13.40
CA TYR A 74 15.93 -13.39 -12.63
C TYR A 74 16.65 -12.22 -13.34
N GLN A 75 16.13 -11.73 -14.46
CA GLN A 75 16.68 -10.55 -15.13
C GLN A 75 16.44 -9.28 -14.30
N SER A 76 17.19 -8.25 -14.63
CA SER A 76 17.03 -6.90 -14.08
C SER A 76 17.04 -5.89 -15.22
N LEU A 77 16.04 -5.02 -15.25
CA LEU A 77 15.92 -3.91 -16.19
C LEU A 77 16.32 -2.58 -15.54
N ALA A 78 16.98 -2.63 -14.38
CA ALA A 78 17.47 -1.48 -13.64
C ALA A 78 18.30 -0.54 -14.53
N ILE A 79 18.19 0.76 -14.25
CA ILE A 79 19.00 1.77 -14.93
C ILE A 79 20.45 1.53 -14.52
N LYS A 80 21.32 1.32 -15.51
CA LYS A 80 22.75 1.09 -15.29
C LYS A 80 23.42 2.38 -14.83
N PHE A 81 24.51 2.24 -14.07
CA PHE A 81 25.23 3.38 -13.49
C PHE A 81 25.68 4.41 -14.54
N ASP A 82 26.15 3.95 -15.70
CA ASP A 82 26.58 4.78 -16.83
C ASP A 82 25.43 5.52 -17.54
N GLN A 83 24.20 5.07 -17.33
CA GLN A 83 22.98 5.66 -17.91
C GLN A 83 22.16 6.44 -16.86
N ASP A 84 22.61 6.43 -15.61
CA ASP A 84 21.91 7.04 -14.48
C ASP A 84 22.45 8.46 -14.26
N ASP A 85 21.57 9.44 -14.33
CA ASP A 85 21.93 10.83 -14.06
C ASP A 85 22.40 10.98 -12.61
N VAL A 86 23.61 11.54 -12.44
CA VAL A 86 24.30 11.58 -11.16
C VAL A 86 23.51 12.39 -10.13
N GLU A 87 22.96 13.54 -10.52
CA GLU A 87 22.19 14.41 -9.63
C GLU A 87 20.89 13.73 -9.20
N ILE A 88 20.18 13.10 -10.14
CA ILE A 88 18.95 12.35 -9.84
C ILE A 88 19.23 11.17 -8.92
N ARG A 89 20.33 10.44 -9.17
CA ARG A 89 20.73 9.28 -8.38
C ARG A 89 21.03 9.67 -6.93
N GLU A 90 21.86 10.68 -6.74
CA GLU A 90 22.24 11.16 -5.41
C GLU A 90 21.03 11.74 -4.65
N GLN A 91 20.19 12.53 -5.32
CA GLN A 91 19.08 13.20 -4.66
C GLN A 91 17.89 12.28 -4.38
N TYR A 92 17.48 11.44 -5.34
CA TYR A 92 16.19 10.74 -5.29
C TYR A 92 16.30 9.23 -5.15
N ARG A 93 17.51 8.66 -5.21
CA ARG A 93 17.72 7.20 -5.13
C ARG A 93 18.60 6.74 -3.97
N PRO A 94 18.31 7.18 -2.72
CA PRO A 94 19.07 6.74 -1.54
C PRO A 94 18.86 5.26 -1.18
N PHE A 95 18.02 4.55 -1.94
CA PHE A 95 17.77 3.11 -1.78
C PHE A 95 18.80 2.25 -2.52
N LEU A 96 19.57 2.82 -3.45
CA LEU A 96 20.61 2.10 -4.18
C LEU A 96 21.84 1.88 -3.29
N PHE A 97 22.51 0.75 -3.47
CA PHE A 97 23.74 0.44 -2.76
C PHE A 97 24.92 1.17 -3.43
N ASP A 98 25.87 1.63 -2.63
CA ASP A 98 27.14 2.18 -3.12
C ASP A 98 27.98 1.04 -3.72
N ASN A 99 28.07 1.01 -5.05
CA ASN A 99 29.05 0.27 -5.87
C ASN A 99 29.24 -1.25 -5.66
N SER A 100 28.47 -1.92 -4.81
CA SER A 100 28.44 -3.40 -4.78
C SER A 100 27.47 -3.91 -5.84
N PRO A 101 27.87 -4.85 -6.73
CA PRO A 101 26.91 -5.56 -7.56
C PRO A 101 25.87 -6.20 -6.63
N SER A 102 24.60 -5.92 -6.92
CA SER A 102 23.42 -6.33 -6.16
C SER A 102 23.13 -7.83 -6.25
N THR A 103 24.14 -8.66 -6.52
CA THR A 103 23.98 -10.08 -6.87
C THR A 103 23.55 -10.95 -5.68
N ASP A 104 23.79 -10.51 -4.45
CA ASP A 104 23.38 -11.22 -3.22
C ASP A 104 22.12 -10.63 -2.56
N ASP A 105 21.35 -9.79 -3.27
CA ASP A 105 20.10 -9.24 -2.73
C ASP A 105 18.91 -10.17 -2.97
N TRP A 106 18.03 -10.35 -1.98
CA TRP A 106 16.81 -11.15 -2.15
C TRP A 106 15.89 -10.62 -3.26
N ILE A 107 16.03 -9.34 -3.62
CA ILE A 107 15.30 -8.72 -4.72
C ILE A 107 15.76 -9.27 -6.08
N SER A 108 17.04 -9.62 -6.27
CA SER A 108 17.50 -10.27 -7.52
C SER A 108 16.96 -11.69 -7.67
N GLU A 109 16.62 -12.35 -6.56
CA GLU A 109 16.07 -13.70 -6.53
C GLU A 109 14.55 -13.76 -6.77
N LEU A 110 13.85 -12.63 -6.91
CA LEU A 110 12.40 -12.66 -7.15
C LEU A 110 12.09 -13.12 -8.58
N GLU A 111 11.16 -14.05 -8.72
CA GLU A 111 10.56 -14.45 -9.98
C GLU A 111 9.53 -13.37 -10.39
N LEU A 112 9.92 -12.52 -11.35
CA LEU A 112 9.11 -11.41 -11.87
C LEU A 112 9.10 -11.40 -13.41
N SER A 113 9.32 -12.57 -14.04
CA SER A 113 9.52 -12.71 -15.48
C SER A 113 8.39 -12.08 -16.30
N THR A 114 7.14 -12.25 -15.87
CA THR A 114 5.97 -11.70 -16.57
C THR A 114 6.01 -10.17 -16.61
N ALA A 115 6.26 -9.52 -15.46
CA ALA A 115 6.34 -8.06 -15.41
C ALA A 115 7.57 -7.52 -16.16
N ILE A 116 8.72 -8.21 -16.06
CA ILE A 116 9.94 -7.87 -16.80
C ILE A 116 9.68 -7.94 -18.31
N GLN A 117 9.08 -9.03 -18.78
CA GLN A 117 8.72 -9.19 -20.19
C GLN A 117 7.80 -8.07 -20.66
N MET A 118 6.77 -7.72 -19.87
CA MET A 118 5.88 -6.61 -20.21
C MET A 118 6.61 -5.27 -20.29
N VAL A 119 7.51 -4.97 -19.35
CA VAL A 119 8.29 -3.71 -19.41
C VAL A 119 9.22 -3.71 -20.62
N GLN A 120 9.87 -4.83 -20.92
CA GLN A 120 10.73 -4.96 -22.09
C GLN A 120 9.93 -4.70 -23.38
N SER A 121 8.85 -5.46 -23.61
CA SER A 121 8.10 -5.42 -24.87
C SER A 121 7.24 -4.15 -25.04
N GLU A 122 6.63 -3.66 -23.96
CA GLU A 122 5.67 -2.55 -24.03
C GLU A 122 6.32 -1.18 -23.85
N ILE A 123 7.50 -1.11 -23.23
CA ILE A 123 8.17 0.17 -22.92
C ILE A 123 9.51 0.27 -23.64
N LEU A 124 10.44 -0.65 -23.37
CA LEU A 124 11.83 -0.52 -23.81
C LEU A 124 12.00 -0.78 -25.31
N ASP A 125 11.44 -1.87 -25.84
CA ASP A 125 11.53 -2.23 -27.27
C ASP A 125 10.80 -1.22 -28.16
N LYS A 126 9.77 -0.55 -27.62
CA LYS A 126 9.04 0.52 -28.30
C LYS A 126 9.75 1.88 -28.22
N GLY A 127 10.90 1.97 -27.56
CA GLY A 127 11.65 3.22 -27.39
C GLY A 127 10.90 4.27 -26.56
N LEU A 128 9.95 3.85 -25.72
CA LEU A 128 9.21 4.76 -24.86
C LEU A 128 10.02 5.12 -23.61
N ASN A 129 9.72 6.29 -23.02
CA ASN A 129 10.26 6.63 -21.71
C ASN A 129 9.87 5.57 -20.67
N ARG A 130 10.81 5.22 -19.78
CA ARG A 130 10.58 4.34 -18.63
C ARG A 130 9.39 4.83 -17.80
N LEU A 131 8.72 3.90 -17.12
CA LEU A 131 7.64 4.25 -16.19
C LEU A 131 8.20 5.07 -15.04
N ARG A 132 7.60 6.24 -14.80
CA ARG A 132 8.07 7.20 -13.79
C ARG A 132 7.29 7.02 -12.50
N ILE A 133 7.95 6.56 -11.44
CA ILE A 133 7.29 6.29 -10.17
C ILE A 133 7.80 7.21 -9.07
N LEU A 134 6.90 7.99 -8.47
CA LEU A 134 7.19 8.82 -7.29
C LEU A 134 6.83 8.05 -6.02
N VAL A 135 7.78 7.93 -5.09
CA VAL A 135 7.57 7.29 -3.80
C VAL A 135 7.54 8.35 -2.69
N LEU A 136 6.45 8.36 -1.92
CA LEU A 136 6.27 9.25 -0.76
C LEU A 136 6.21 8.40 0.53
N TYR A 137 6.82 8.90 1.61
CA TYR A 137 6.79 8.24 2.91
C TYR A 137 6.42 9.18 4.07
N GLY A 138 5.86 8.62 5.14
CA GLY A 138 5.18 9.40 6.19
C GLY A 138 5.94 9.60 7.51
N SER A 139 7.27 9.51 7.55
CA SER A 139 7.99 9.70 8.82
C SER A 139 9.42 10.17 8.64
N LEU A 140 9.76 11.22 9.40
CA LEU A 140 11.09 11.83 9.53
C LEU A 140 11.93 11.29 10.70
N ARG A 141 11.48 10.19 11.33
CA ARG A 141 12.29 9.54 12.40
C ARG A 141 13.62 9.06 11.81
N SER A 142 14.68 9.11 12.62
CA SER A 142 16.00 8.54 12.27
C SER A 142 15.86 7.09 11.77
N ARG A 143 15.18 6.25 12.55
CA ARG A 143 14.75 4.92 12.13
C ARG A 143 13.27 4.91 11.76
N SER A 144 12.99 5.16 10.49
CA SER A 144 11.64 5.25 9.92
C SER A 144 11.28 3.98 9.12
N TYR A 145 10.43 3.12 9.67
CA TYR A 145 10.02 1.88 8.97
C TYR A 145 9.21 2.13 7.70
N SER A 146 8.48 3.24 7.61
CA SER A 146 7.83 3.63 6.34
C SER A 146 8.85 4.03 5.27
N ARG A 147 9.97 4.66 5.68
CA ARG A 147 11.08 4.98 4.77
C ARG A 147 11.82 3.71 4.34
N LEU A 148 12.08 2.79 5.27
CA LEU A 148 12.67 1.49 4.92
C LEU A 148 11.79 0.69 3.96
N LEU A 149 10.48 0.64 4.21
CA LEU A 149 9.52 -0.01 3.29
C LEU A 149 9.48 0.70 1.93
N ALA A 150 9.60 2.04 1.90
CA ALA A 150 9.73 2.81 0.67
C ALA A 150 10.99 2.44 -0.13
N TYR A 151 12.10 2.17 0.54
CA TYR A 151 13.34 1.77 -0.11
C TYR A 151 13.21 0.38 -0.72
N GLU A 152 12.59 -0.58 -0.04
CA GLU A 152 12.35 -1.92 -0.63
C GLU A 152 11.38 -1.85 -1.80
N ALA A 153 10.29 -1.09 -1.69
CA ALA A 153 9.37 -0.84 -2.79
C ALA A 153 10.10 -0.24 -4.01
N ALA A 154 10.95 0.76 -3.77
CA ALA A 154 11.72 1.41 -4.82
C ALA A 154 12.74 0.48 -5.48
N ARG A 155 13.43 -0.39 -4.72
CA ARG A 155 14.36 -1.39 -5.28
C ARG A 155 13.65 -2.39 -6.18
N ILE A 156 12.48 -2.89 -5.79
CA ILE A 156 11.67 -3.79 -6.62
C ILE A 156 11.28 -3.11 -7.94
N LEU A 157 10.74 -1.90 -7.86
CA LEU A 157 10.33 -1.11 -9.04
C LEU A 157 11.52 -0.75 -9.94
N PHE A 158 12.65 -0.42 -9.35
CA PHE A 158 13.88 -0.12 -10.07
C PHE A 158 14.39 -1.34 -10.83
N ARG A 159 14.40 -2.53 -10.19
CA ARG A 159 14.72 -3.80 -10.86
C ARG A 159 13.77 -4.10 -12.02
N LEU A 160 12.48 -3.81 -11.87
CA LEU A 160 11.49 -3.96 -12.94
C LEU A 160 11.70 -2.97 -14.10
N GLY A 161 12.59 -1.98 -13.96
CA GLY A 161 12.96 -1.04 -15.02
C GLY A 161 12.25 0.31 -14.97
N CYS A 162 11.62 0.65 -13.84
CA CYS A 162 11.04 1.98 -13.62
C CYS A 162 12.12 3.03 -13.33
N ASP A 163 11.90 4.28 -13.73
CA ASP A 163 12.60 5.44 -13.17
C ASP A 163 11.88 5.80 -11.86
N VAL A 164 12.54 5.52 -10.73
CA VAL A 164 11.97 5.70 -9.39
C VAL A 164 12.64 6.88 -8.70
N ARG A 165 11.84 7.76 -8.11
CA ARG A 165 12.31 8.89 -7.31
C ARG A 165 11.60 8.91 -5.97
N ILE A 166 12.36 8.95 -4.88
CA ILE A 166 11.83 9.08 -3.52
C ILE A 166 11.94 10.54 -3.10
N PHE A 167 10.83 11.14 -2.70
CA PHE A 167 10.83 12.49 -2.13
C PHE A 167 11.20 12.44 -0.64
N ASP A 168 12.21 13.21 -0.23
CA ASP A 168 12.49 13.47 1.18
C ASP A 168 11.61 14.64 1.68
N PRO A 169 10.67 14.42 2.63
CA PRO A 169 9.82 15.48 3.13
C PRO A 169 10.51 16.39 4.16
N ALA A 170 11.78 16.19 4.50
CA ALA A 170 12.49 17.06 5.42
C ALA A 170 12.52 18.50 4.89
N GLY A 171 12.19 19.47 5.75
CA GLY A 171 12.10 20.89 5.38
C GLY A 171 10.87 21.27 4.55
N LEU A 172 9.92 20.36 4.29
CA LEU A 172 8.64 20.73 3.71
C LEU A 172 7.84 21.59 4.72
N PRO A 173 7.40 22.81 4.35
CA PRO A 173 6.64 23.66 5.25
C PRO A 173 5.23 23.12 5.47
N GLN A 174 4.58 23.55 6.56
CA GLN A 174 3.16 23.29 6.75
C GLN A 174 2.35 23.95 5.63
N LYS A 175 1.34 23.25 5.11
CA LYS A 175 0.46 23.81 4.09
C LYS A 175 -0.19 25.09 4.60
N ASP A 176 0.11 26.18 3.92
CA ASP A 176 -0.46 27.51 4.10
C ASP A 176 -0.74 28.15 2.73
N ASP A 177 -1.17 29.41 2.72
CA ASP A 177 -1.53 30.13 1.50
C ASP A 177 -0.42 31.05 0.96
N VAL A 178 0.80 30.93 1.48
CA VAL A 178 1.90 31.87 1.17
C VAL A 178 3.13 31.15 0.62
N GLN A 179 3.51 30.00 1.19
CA GLN A 179 4.77 29.31 0.89
C GLN A 179 4.74 28.48 -0.40
N HIS A 180 3.92 28.87 -1.37
CA HIS A 180 3.79 28.18 -2.65
C HIS A 180 5.12 28.09 -3.41
N CYS A 181 6.01 29.07 -3.29
CA CYS A 181 7.31 29.11 -3.96
C CYS A 181 8.44 28.45 -3.16
N HIS A 182 8.15 27.83 -2.00
CA HIS A 182 9.17 27.16 -1.21
C HIS A 182 9.83 26.03 -2.02
N PRO A 183 11.17 25.88 -2.01
CA PRO A 183 11.87 24.90 -2.86
C PRO A 183 11.33 23.47 -2.74
N LYS A 184 11.11 22.98 -1.51
CA LYS A 184 10.52 21.65 -1.26
C LYS A 184 9.09 21.49 -1.80
N VAL A 185 8.31 22.57 -1.84
CA VAL A 185 6.94 22.56 -2.39
C VAL A 185 6.99 22.46 -3.92
N GLN A 186 7.89 23.21 -4.55
CA GLN A 186 8.10 23.16 -5.99
C GLN A 186 8.64 21.78 -6.42
N GLU A 187 9.66 21.28 -5.72
CA GLU A 187 10.22 19.93 -5.93
C GLU A 187 9.13 18.86 -5.86
N LEU A 188 8.31 18.85 -4.80
CA LEU A 188 7.21 17.89 -4.65
C LEU A 188 6.19 17.97 -5.80
N ARG A 189 5.83 19.19 -6.22
CA ARG A 189 4.89 19.40 -7.32
C ARG A 189 5.47 18.98 -8.66
N GLU A 190 6.75 19.24 -8.89
CA GLU A 190 7.46 18.85 -10.11
C GLU A 190 7.62 17.34 -10.20
N LEU A 191 7.99 16.68 -9.11
CA LEU A 191 8.01 15.21 -9.01
C LEU A 191 6.61 14.63 -9.21
N SER A 192 5.60 15.21 -8.57
CA SER A 192 4.23 14.77 -8.77
C SER A 192 3.81 14.96 -10.21
N ARG A 193 4.23 16.03 -10.92
CA ARG A 193 3.92 16.26 -12.34
C ARG A 193 4.66 15.29 -13.25
N TRP A 194 5.90 14.94 -12.91
CA TRP A 194 6.77 14.05 -13.68
C TRP A 194 6.29 12.59 -13.67
N SER A 195 5.60 12.14 -12.62
CA SER A 195 5.24 10.74 -12.42
C SER A 195 4.15 10.21 -13.38
N ASP A 196 4.23 8.91 -13.69
CA ASP A 196 3.15 8.11 -14.28
C ASP A 196 2.32 7.41 -13.19
N GLY A 197 2.95 7.13 -12.04
CA GLY A 197 2.31 6.50 -10.89
C GLY A 197 3.01 6.82 -9.57
N HIS A 198 2.32 6.65 -8.45
CA HIS A 198 2.86 6.87 -7.11
C HIS A 198 2.87 5.61 -6.25
N VAL A 199 3.78 5.59 -5.26
CA VAL A 199 3.72 4.70 -4.11
C VAL A 199 3.63 5.54 -2.84
N TRP A 200 2.57 5.32 -2.06
CA TRP A 200 2.28 6.09 -0.84
C TRP A 200 2.40 5.22 0.40
N ILE A 201 3.34 5.56 1.28
CA ILE A 201 3.66 4.74 2.46
C ILE A 201 3.56 5.57 3.73
N SER A 202 2.45 5.41 4.47
CA SER A 202 2.28 6.08 5.76
C SER A 202 2.43 5.08 6.90
N PRO A 203 3.17 5.42 7.97
CA PRO A 203 2.94 4.77 9.26
C PRO A 203 1.51 5.00 9.73
N GLU A 204 1.06 4.12 10.62
CA GLU A 204 -0.12 4.35 11.43
C GLU A 204 0.29 4.99 12.76
N GLN A 205 -0.16 6.23 13.00
CA GLN A 205 0.05 6.96 14.23
C GLN A 205 -1.30 7.37 14.82
N HIS A 206 -1.54 7.00 16.09
CA HIS A 206 -2.84 7.17 16.76
C HIS A 206 -4.02 6.64 15.92
N GLY A 207 -3.81 5.51 15.23
CA GLY A 207 -4.84 4.83 14.45
C GLY A 207 -5.16 5.48 13.10
N ASN A 208 -4.35 6.41 12.60
CA ASN A 208 -4.56 7.07 11.31
C ASN A 208 -3.24 7.35 10.56
N LEU A 209 -3.33 7.82 9.32
CA LEU A 209 -2.19 8.28 8.53
C LEU A 209 -1.49 9.46 9.22
N THR A 210 -0.20 9.60 8.98
CA THR A 210 0.61 10.63 9.65
C THR A 210 0.36 12.03 9.10
N GLY A 211 0.49 13.05 9.97
CA GLY A 211 0.44 14.45 9.54
C GLY A 211 1.50 14.80 8.49
N ILE A 212 2.71 14.21 8.61
CA ILE A 212 3.80 14.36 7.62
C ILE A 212 3.38 13.86 6.25
N PHE A 213 2.71 12.69 6.19
CA PHE A 213 2.21 12.17 4.92
C PHE A 213 1.10 13.06 4.35
N LYS A 214 0.13 13.45 5.21
CA LYS A 214 -0.99 14.29 4.79
C LYS A 214 -0.54 15.63 4.22
N GLN A 215 0.46 16.26 4.86
CA GLN A 215 1.01 17.54 4.44
C GLN A 215 1.63 17.49 3.05
N GLN A 216 2.29 16.39 2.68
CA GLN A 216 2.79 16.19 1.31
C GLN A 216 1.63 16.21 0.30
N ILE A 217 0.56 15.46 0.54
CA ILE A 217 -0.60 15.43 -0.36
C ILE A 217 -1.29 16.79 -0.43
N ASP A 218 -1.36 17.53 0.69
CA ASP A 218 -2.00 18.85 0.75
C ASP A 218 -1.26 19.93 -0.08
N TRP A 219 0.02 19.72 -0.36
CA TRP A 219 0.79 20.60 -1.24
C TRP A 219 0.59 20.32 -2.72
N ILE A 220 0.05 19.14 -3.09
CA ILE A 220 -0.21 18.74 -4.47
C ILE A 220 -1.62 19.20 -4.86
N PRO A 221 -1.76 20.20 -5.75
CA PRO A 221 -3.08 20.69 -6.14
C PRO A 221 -3.76 19.74 -7.15
N LEU A 222 -5.09 19.73 -7.16
CA LEU A 222 -5.86 19.03 -8.21
C LEU A 222 -5.77 19.70 -9.59
N SER A 223 -5.41 20.98 -9.65
CA SER A 223 -5.18 21.74 -10.88
C SER A 223 -4.16 22.83 -10.62
N SER A 224 -3.23 23.01 -11.55
CA SER A 224 -2.39 24.20 -11.66
C SER A 224 -2.50 24.71 -13.08
N GLY A 225 -3.46 25.61 -13.33
CA GLY A 225 -3.88 25.96 -14.69
C GLY A 225 -4.48 24.73 -15.40
N SER A 226 -3.96 24.42 -16.59
CA SER A 226 -4.34 23.25 -17.40
C SER A 226 -3.71 21.93 -16.92
N VAL A 227 -2.68 21.98 -16.07
CA VAL A 227 -1.96 20.78 -15.61
C VAL A 227 -2.68 20.14 -14.44
N ARG A 228 -2.90 18.82 -14.53
CA ARG A 228 -3.47 17.97 -13.47
C ARG A 228 -2.38 17.01 -12.93
N PRO A 229 -1.69 17.35 -11.82
CA PRO A 229 -0.49 16.62 -11.37
C PRO A 229 -0.73 15.19 -10.87
N THR A 230 -1.97 14.77 -10.64
CA THR A 230 -2.27 13.40 -10.15
C THR A 230 -3.37 12.70 -10.93
N GLN A 231 -4.17 13.45 -11.70
CA GLN A 231 -5.33 12.89 -12.37
C GLN A 231 -4.91 11.79 -13.36
N GLY A 232 -5.57 10.64 -13.27
CA GLY A 232 -5.36 9.51 -14.18
C GLY A 232 -4.17 8.62 -13.84
N ARG A 233 -3.28 9.03 -12.93
CA ARG A 233 -2.07 8.27 -12.57
C ARG A 233 -2.40 7.07 -11.70
N THR A 234 -1.56 6.04 -11.77
CA THR A 234 -1.71 4.84 -10.93
C THR A 234 -1.18 5.09 -9.52
N LEU A 235 -1.70 4.35 -8.54
CA LEU A 235 -1.32 4.51 -7.15
C LEU A 235 -1.25 3.15 -6.44
N ALA A 236 -0.10 2.84 -5.83
CA ALA A 236 0.02 1.79 -4.83
C ALA A 236 0.06 2.42 -3.43
N ILE A 237 -0.55 1.75 -2.46
CA ILE A 237 -0.61 2.21 -1.07
C ILE A 237 -0.06 1.14 -0.14
N ALA A 238 0.72 1.58 0.85
CA ALA A 238 1.17 0.72 1.93
C ALA A 238 1.16 1.43 3.28
N GLN A 239 1.15 0.64 4.35
CA GLN A 239 1.36 1.13 5.70
C GLN A 239 2.32 0.26 6.51
N VAL A 240 2.86 0.86 7.56
CA VAL A 240 3.56 0.17 8.64
C VAL A 240 2.88 0.50 9.97
N SER A 241 2.82 -0.46 10.89
CA SER A 241 2.36 -0.20 12.26
C SER A 241 3.39 -0.72 13.28
N GLY A 242 3.46 -0.06 14.43
CA GLY A 242 4.23 -0.57 15.58
C GLY A 242 3.50 -1.67 16.35
N GLY A 243 2.18 -1.78 16.18
CA GLY A 243 1.33 -2.73 16.89
C GLY A 243 0.87 -3.91 16.02
N SER A 244 -0.27 -4.49 16.39
CA SER A 244 -0.96 -5.51 15.58
C SER A 244 -1.35 -4.97 14.20
N GLN A 245 -1.76 -5.88 13.31
CA GLN A 245 -2.20 -5.53 11.97
C GLN A 245 -3.42 -4.61 12.02
N SER A 246 -3.38 -3.61 11.16
CA SER A 246 -4.41 -2.59 10.97
C SER A 246 -4.46 -2.21 9.51
N PHE A 247 -5.54 -1.57 9.08
CA PHE A 247 -5.71 -1.08 7.71
C PHE A 247 -6.17 0.39 7.67
N ASN A 248 -6.19 1.09 8.81
CA ASN A 248 -6.76 2.43 8.89
C ASN A 248 -6.01 3.44 8.01
N SER A 249 -4.69 3.34 7.99
CA SER A 249 -3.85 4.25 7.19
C SER A 249 -4.03 3.98 5.70
N VAL A 250 -3.97 2.72 5.24
CA VAL A 250 -4.21 2.39 3.82
C VAL A 250 -5.64 2.69 3.38
N ASN A 251 -6.65 2.50 4.24
CA ASN A 251 -8.03 2.88 3.92
C ASN A 251 -8.15 4.40 3.68
N SER A 252 -7.50 5.19 4.53
CA SER A 252 -7.47 6.65 4.39
C SER A 252 -6.67 7.07 3.15
N LEU A 253 -5.54 6.42 2.87
CA LEU A 253 -4.75 6.66 1.65
C LEU A 253 -5.52 6.31 0.38
N ARG A 254 -6.32 5.23 0.39
CA ARG A 254 -7.18 4.85 -0.73
C ARG A 254 -8.24 5.91 -1.01
N MET A 255 -8.86 6.42 0.06
CA MET A 255 -9.77 7.55 -0.06
C MET A 255 -9.05 8.78 -0.60
N LEU A 256 -7.89 9.16 -0.04
CA LEU A 256 -7.10 10.27 -0.58
C LEU A 256 -6.76 10.09 -2.06
N GLY A 257 -6.36 8.89 -2.49
CA GLY A 257 -6.08 8.56 -3.89
C GLY A 257 -7.29 8.82 -4.81
N ARG A 258 -8.49 8.43 -4.36
CA ARG A 258 -9.74 8.75 -5.04
C ARG A 258 -9.97 10.26 -5.15
N TRP A 259 -9.75 11.03 -4.09
CA TRP A 259 -9.85 12.49 -4.11
C TRP A 259 -8.85 13.12 -5.08
N MET A 260 -7.63 12.58 -5.14
CA MET A 260 -6.58 12.98 -6.08
C MET A 260 -6.81 12.46 -7.51
N ARG A 261 -7.95 11.80 -7.77
CA ARG A 261 -8.34 11.24 -9.08
C ARG A 261 -7.33 10.25 -9.64
N MET A 262 -6.67 9.50 -8.75
CA MET A 262 -5.72 8.44 -9.09
C MET A 262 -6.41 7.08 -9.16
N PHE A 263 -5.86 6.17 -9.96
CA PHE A 263 -6.26 4.77 -10.00
C PHE A 263 -5.47 3.98 -8.95
N ALA A 264 -6.01 3.91 -7.74
CA ALA A 264 -5.45 3.08 -6.68
C ALA A 264 -5.62 1.60 -7.03
N ILE A 265 -4.51 0.87 -7.19
CA ILE A 265 -4.53 -0.55 -7.51
C ILE A 265 -5.27 -1.33 -6.41
N PRO A 266 -5.89 -2.48 -6.73
CA PRO A 266 -6.60 -3.28 -5.74
C PRO A 266 -5.72 -3.74 -4.59
N ASN A 267 -4.51 -4.20 -4.87
CA ASN A 267 -3.62 -4.75 -3.86
C ASN A 267 -3.01 -3.65 -2.98
N GLN A 268 -2.69 -4.00 -1.74
CA GLN A 268 -2.12 -3.08 -0.76
C GLN A 268 -1.30 -3.83 0.29
N SER A 269 -0.29 -3.16 0.84
CA SER A 269 0.58 -3.72 1.87
C SER A 269 0.31 -3.10 3.25
N SER A 270 0.20 -3.94 4.28
CA SER A 270 0.11 -3.49 5.67
C SER A 270 1.02 -4.35 6.53
N VAL A 271 2.12 -3.76 7.01
CA VAL A 271 3.17 -4.46 7.75
C VAL A 271 2.98 -4.25 9.27
N PRO A 272 2.47 -5.25 10.01
CA PRO A 272 2.34 -5.17 11.46
C PRO A 272 3.69 -5.31 12.15
N LYS A 273 3.79 -4.80 13.39
CA LYS A 273 4.98 -4.91 14.25
C LYS A 273 6.26 -4.65 13.44
N ALA A 274 6.29 -3.58 12.66
CA ALA A 274 7.31 -3.37 11.62
C ALA A 274 8.74 -3.45 12.16
N TYR A 275 8.96 -3.13 13.44
CA TYR A 275 10.26 -3.27 14.09
C TYR A 275 10.83 -4.70 14.12
N THR A 276 10.00 -5.74 13.98
CA THR A 276 10.45 -7.14 13.88
C THR A 276 10.60 -7.62 12.43
N GLN A 277 10.28 -6.78 11.45
CA GLN A 277 10.22 -7.17 10.03
C GLN A 277 11.44 -6.68 9.24
N PHE A 278 12.36 -5.98 9.89
CA PHE A 278 13.59 -5.47 9.29
C PHE A 278 14.81 -5.90 10.11
N THR A 279 15.94 -6.12 9.43
CA THR A 279 17.23 -6.39 10.08
C THR A 279 17.68 -5.19 10.92
N SER A 280 18.67 -5.41 11.77
CA SER A 280 19.25 -4.35 12.59
C SER A 280 19.86 -3.23 11.71
N GLU A 281 20.09 -2.05 12.29
CA GLU A 281 20.70 -0.94 11.54
C GLU A 281 22.11 -1.29 11.03
N PRO A 282 22.98 -1.92 11.86
CA PRO A 282 24.27 -2.44 11.41
C PRO A 282 24.20 -3.48 10.29
N GLU A 283 23.09 -4.25 10.21
CA GLU A 283 22.84 -5.25 9.16
C GLU A 283 22.15 -4.67 7.91
N GLY A 284 22.09 -3.34 7.77
CA GLY A 284 21.62 -2.68 6.57
C GLY A 284 20.11 -2.41 6.50
N SER A 285 19.36 -2.62 7.58
CA SER A 285 17.92 -2.28 7.70
C SER A 285 17.03 -2.85 6.58
N ARG A 286 17.27 -4.10 6.18
CA ARG A 286 16.58 -4.80 5.09
C ARG A 286 15.35 -5.56 5.56
N MET A 287 14.32 -5.66 4.73
CA MET A 287 13.11 -6.39 5.07
C MET A 287 13.36 -7.91 5.10
N LEU A 288 12.96 -8.54 6.20
CA LEU A 288 13.10 -9.98 6.43
C LEU A 288 12.08 -10.78 5.61
N ALA A 289 12.43 -12.04 5.31
CA ALA A 289 11.53 -12.98 4.64
C ALA A 289 10.24 -13.18 5.43
N SER A 290 9.11 -12.88 4.79
CA SER A 290 7.78 -12.96 5.39
C SER A 290 6.71 -12.84 4.31
N SER A 291 5.49 -13.28 4.61
CA SER A 291 4.32 -13.04 3.75
C SER A 291 4.03 -11.55 3.52
N ASN A 292 4.43 -10.67 4.44
CA ASN A 292 4.33 -9.22 4.26
C ASN A 292 5.31 -8.70 3.21
N ARG A 293 6.50 -9.32 3.10
CA ARG A 293 7.48 -9.02 2.06
C ARG A 293 6.96 -9.46 0.71
N ASP A 294 6.42 -10.67 0.61
CA ASP A 294 5.83 -11.19 -0.63
C ASP A 294 4.65 -10.31 -1.08
N ARG A 295 3.80 -9.88 -0.14
CA ARG A 295 2.72 -8.92 -0.42
C ARG A 295 3.23 -7.58 -0.96
N LEU A 296 4.37 -7.08 -0.48
CA LEU A 296 4.97 -5.86 -1.02
C LEU A 296 5.38 -6.06 -2.48
N VAL A 297 5.98 -7.21 -2.80
CA VAL A 297 6.34 -7.59 -4.17
C VAL A 297 5.11 -7.63 -5.05
N ASP A 298 4.03 -8.29 -4.63
CA ASP A 298 2.76 -8.33 -5.38
C ASP A 298 2.25 -6.93 -5.71
N CYS A 299 2.30 -6.00 -4.74
CA CYS A 299 1.82 -4.63 -4.93
C CYS A 299 2.67 -3.86 -5.95
N MET A 300 4.00 -4.02 -5.93
CA MET A 300 4.89 -3.33 -6.86
C MET A 300 4.80 -3.90 -8.27
N GLU A 301 4.68 -5.23 -8.38
CA GLU A 301 4.46 -5.91 -9.65
C GLU A 301 3.12 -5.50 -10.27
N GLU A 302 2.05 -5.50 -9.48
CA GLU A 302 0.72 -5.05 -9.90
C GLU A 302 0.73 -3.58 -10.33
N LEU A 303 1.40 -2.70 -9.58
CA LEU A 303 1.54 -1.29 -9.95
C LEU A 303 2.16 -1.13 -11.35
N VAL A 304 3.23 -1.85 -11.65
CA VAL A 304 3.89 -1.80 -12.95
C VAL A 304 2.94 -2.26 -14.06
N LYS A 305 2.30 -3.43 -13.88
CA LYS A 305 1.34 -3.98 -14.85
C LYS A 305 0.21 -2.99 -15.16
N TYR A 306 -0.41 -2.43 -14.11
CA TYR A 306 -1.47 -1.43 -14.27
C TYR A 306 -0.95 -0.15 -14.95
N THR A 307 0.24 0.31 -14.61
CA THR A 307 0.79 1.55 -15.19
C THR A 307 1.07 1.38 -16.68
N ILE A 308 1.57 0.22 -17.12
CA ILE A 308 1.74 -0.10 -18.55
C ILE A 308 0.41 -0.01 -19.30
N VAL A 309 -0.64 -0.61 -18.74
CA VAL A 309 -1.97 -0.64 -19.37
C VAL A 309 -2.62 0.75 -19.39
N MET A 310 -2.48 1.53 -18.30
CA MET A 310 -3.22 2.78 -18.14
C MET A 310 -2.52 3.99 -18.77
N ARG A 311 -1.18 4.04 -18.76
CA ARG A 311 -0.41 5.23 -19.19
C ARG A 311 -0.78 5.73 -20.59
N PRO A 312 -0.94 4.88 -21.63
CA PRO A 312 -1.31 5.34 -22.97
C PRO A 312 -2.68 6.03 -23.05
N HIS A 313 -3.52 5.89 -22.00
CA HIS A 313 -4.91 6.29 -21.99
C HIS A 313 -5.24 7.35 -20.92
N PHE A 314 -4.25 7.96 -20.28
CA PHE A 314 -4.50 8.98 -19.24
C PHE A 314 -5.37 10.14 -19.74
N ASP A 315 -5.14 10.62 -20.96
CA ASP A 315 -5.95 11.69 -21.57
C ASP A 315 -7.38 11.23 -21.84
N LEU A 316 -7.55 10.00 -22.33
CA LEU A 316 -8.87 9.40 -22.57
C LEU A 316 -9.67 9.29 -21.27
N PHE A 317 -9.06 8.82 -20.18
CA PHE A 317 -9.71 8.76 -18.87
C PHE A 317 -9.97 10.14 -18.25
N GLY A 318 -9.24 11.16 -18.69
CA GLY A 318 -9.45 12.55 -18.32
C GLY A 318 -10.61 13.22 -19.05
N ASP A 319 -11.01 12.72 -20.22
CA ASP A 319 -12.06 13.34 -21.06
C ASP A 319 -13.48 13.05 -20.53
N ARG A 320 -13.96 13.91 -19.63
CA ARG A 320 -15.25 13.77 -18.97
C ARG A 320 -16.37 14.49 -19.70
N PHE A 321 -17.51 13.82 -19.82
CA PHE A 321 -18.73 14.39 -20.39
C PHE A 321 -19.11 15.75 -19.77
N SER A 322 -19.12 15.86 -18.44
CA SER A 322 -19.48 17.10 -17.74
C SER A 322 -18.53 18.27 -18.03
N GLU A 323 -17.23 17.99 -18.20
CA GLU A 323 -16.23 19.01 -18.54
C GLU A 323 -16.37 19.44 -20.02
N ARG A 324 -16.78 18.53 -20.91
CA ARG A 324 -17.15 18.85 -22.30
C ARG A 324 -18.42 19.69 -22.42
N GLU A 325 -19.41 19.48 -21.55
CA GLU A 325 -20.61 20.33 -21.47
C GLU A 325 -20.25 21.73 -20.94
N GLU A 326 -19.48 21.83 -19.85
CA GLU A 326 -19.05 23.12 -19.29
C GLU A 326 -18.27 23.95 -20.32
N ARG A 327 -17.36 23.33 -21.08
CA ARG A 327 -16.63 24.00 -22.14
C ARG A 327 -17.56 24.54 -23.24
N ARG A 328 -18.53 23.74 -23.70
CA ARG A 328 -19.53 24.18 -24.69
C ARG A 328 -20.35 25.36 -24.19
N THR A 329 -20.76 25.36 -22.93
CA THR A 329 -21.47 26.49 -22.33
C THR A 329 -20.61 27.76 -22.33
N LYS A 330 -19.34 27.66 -21.92
CA LYS A 330 -18.43 28.81 -21.90
C LYS A 330 -18.12 29.35 -23.30
N GLU A 331 -17.98 28.47 -24.29
CA GLU A 331 -17.83 28.84 -25.71
C GLU A 331 -19.09 29.57 -26.22
N ALA A 332 -20.29 29.07 -25.90
CA ALA A 332 -21.55 29.72 -26.27
C ALA A 332 -21.75 31.10 -25.61
N GLU A 333 -21.18 31.29 -24.41
CA GLU A 333 -21.19 32.57 -23.68
C GLU A 333 -20.07 33.53 -24.12
N GLY A 334 -19.21 33.15 -25.08
CA GLY A 334 -18.07 33.96 -25.54
C GLY A 334 -16.97 34.15 -24.49
N LYS A 335 -16.87 33.24 -23.51
CA LYS A 335 -15.92 33.30 -22.39
C LYS A 335 -14.64 32.48 -22.62
N VAL A 336 -14.49 31.87 -23.81
CA VAL A 336 -13.35 31.04 -24.23
C VAL A 336 -12.86 31.51 -25.59
#